data_AF-A0A060USL1-F1
#
_entry.id   AF-A0A060USL1-F1
#
_cell.length_a   1.000
_cell.length_b   1.000
_cell.length_c   1.000
_cell.angle_alpha   90.00
_cell.angle_beta   90.00
_cell.angle_gamma   90.00
#
_symmetry.space_group_name_H-M   'P 1'
#
loop_
_entity.id
_entity.type
_entity.pdbx_description
1 polymer ?
#
loop_
_entity_poly.entity_id
_entity_poly.type
_entity_poly.pdbx_seq_one_letter_code
_entity_poly.pdbx_strand_id
1 'polypeptide(L)'
;MRSGRDSRLLANVFLHYALDLWARRWRQRHARGDVIIVRYVDDSVMGFQYEGEAKRFLSAMAERLARFGLKLHPEKTRLIAFGRFAAAQRKERGLGKPETFDFLGFTHCCSQNRQGWYEIQRLTVKKRMRQTLRAIRETLMRRRHEPIRVSGRWLGTALRGYLAYFAVPGNMDRLNGFRTEVIRAWLHALRRRSQRA
;
A
#
# COMPACT_ATOMS: atom_id res chain seq x y z
N MET A 1 -30.93 -5.85 -3.13
CA MET A 1 -30.41 -6.21 -1.78
C MET A 1 -28.89 -5.99 -1.75
N ARG A 2 -28.43 -4.95 -1.05
CA ARG A 2 -27.00 -4.65 -0.85
C ARG A 2 -26.65 -4.88 0.62
N SER A 3 -26.22 -6.10 0.97
CA SER A 3 -25.57 -6.40 2.25
C SER A 3 -24.05 -6.39 2.03
N GLY A 4 -23.38 -5.33 2.48
CA GLY A 4 -21.95 -5.08 2.23
C GLY A 4 -20.97 -5.89 3.09
N ARG A 5 -21.44 -6.76 3.99
CA ARG A 5 -20.58 -7.63 4.83
C ARG A 5 -20.54 -9.06 4.32
N ASP A 6 -21.70 -9.63 3.97
CA ASP A 6 -21.79 -11.03 3.52
C ASP A 6 -21.06 -11.23 2.19
N SER A 7 -21.12 -10.24 1.30
CA SER A 7 -20.40 -10.22 0.04
C SER A 7 -18.87 -10.28 0.21
N ARG A 8 -18.31 -9.69 1.29
CA ARG A 8 -16.86 -9.71 1.54
C ARG A 8 -16.37 -11.04 2.08
N LEU A 9 -17.17 -11.69 2.93
CA LEU A 9 -16.87 -13.01 3.45
C LEU A 9 -16.90 -14.04 2.32
N LEU A 10 -17.94 -14.01 1.49
CA LEU A 10 -18.04 -14.90 0.32
C LEU A 10 -16.91 -14.68 -0.68
N ALA A 11 -16.54 -13.42 -0.97
CA ALA A 11 -15.40 -13.13 -1.83
C ALA A 11 -14.07 -13.67 -1.26
N ASN A 12 -13.87 -13.57 0.06
CA ASN A 12 -12.67 -14.10 0.71
C ASN A 12 -12.60 -15.63 0.69
N VAL A 13 -13.71 -16.32 0.95
CA VAL A 13 -13.80 -17.78 0.86
C VAL A 13 -13.59 -18.24 -0.58
N PHE A 14 -14.20 -17.55 -1.53
CA PHE A 14 -14.03 -17.83 -2.95
C PHE A 14 -12.57 -17.70 -3.40
N LEU A 15 -11.90 -16.59 -3.08
CA LEU A 15 -10.49 -16.40 -3.40
C LEU A 15 -9.59 -17.39 -2.66
N HIS A 16 -9.96 -17.80 -1.45
CA HIS A 16 -9.23 -18.84 -0.74
C HIS A 16 -9.19 -20.15 -1.53
N TYR A 17 -10.33 -20.58 -2.10
CA TYR A 17 -10.41 -21.80 -2.89
C TYR A 17 -9.82 -21.63 -4.30
N ALA A 18 -10.19 -20.55 -5.00
CA ALA A 18 -9.79 -20.31 -6.37
C ALA A 18 -8.28 -20.07 -6.49
N LEU A 19 -7.70 -19.33 -5.52
CA LEU A 19 -6.32 -18.87 -5.54
C LEU A 19 -5.45 -19.54 -4.46
N ASP A 20 -5.72 -19.35 -3.16
CA ASP A 20 -4.76 -19.71 -2.11
C ASP A 20 -4.43 -21.21 -2.07
N LEU A 21 -5.46 -22.06 -2.06
CA LEU A 21 -5.27 -23.52 -2.02
C LEU A 21 -4.59 -24.03 -3.29
N TRP A 22 -4.96 -23.47 -4.45
CA TRP A 22 -4.33 -23.83 -5.72
C TRP A 22 -2.87 -23.38 -5.76
N ALA A 23 -2.55 -22.16 -5.30
CA ALA A 23 -1.21 -21.61 -5.29
C ALA A 23 -0.27 -22.39 -4.37
N ARG A 24 -0.75 -22.82 -3.19
CA ARG A 24 -0.01 -23.72 -2.29
C ARG A 24 0.35 -25.04 -2.97
N ARG A 25 -0.59 -25.64 -3.67
CA ARG A 25 -0.37 -26.90 -4.40
C ARG A 25 0.51 -26.70 -5.63
N TRP A 26 0.41 -25.56 -6.31
CA TRP A 26 1.31 -25.20 -7.40
C TRP A 26 2.75 -25.08 -6.89
N ARG A 27 2.95 -24.40 -5.77
CA ARG A 27 4.26 -24.23 -5.10
C ARG A 27 4.90 -25.59 -4.83
N GLN A 28 4.19 -26.53 -4.25
CA GLN A 28 4.72 -27.87 -3.93
C GLN A 28 5.16 -28.69 -5.16
N ARG A 29 4.60 -28.41 -6.34
CA ARG A 29 4.85 -29.20 -7.55
C ARG A 29 5.81 -28.56 -8.53
N HIS A 30 5.85 -27.23 -8.58
CA HIS A 30 6.50 -26.50 -9.66
C HIS A 30 7.56 -25.50 -9.19
N ALA A 31 7.54 -25.10 -7.91
CA ALA A 31 8.54 -24.19 -7.37
C ALA A 31 9.77 -24.99 -6.93
N ARG A 32 10.94 -24.57 -7.43
CA ARG A 32 12.25 -25.04 -6.99
C ARG A 32 12.85 -24.10 -5.96
N GLY A 33 12.50 -22.82 -6.01
CA GLY A 33 12.97 -21.80 -5.07
C GLY A 33 11.92 -21.32 -4.06
N ASP A 34 12.29 -20.30 -3.31
CA ASP A 34 11.41 -19.67 -2.34
C ASP A 34 10.24 -18.93 -3.00
N VAL A 35 9.04 -19.14 -2.43
CA VAL A 35 7.80 -18.49 -2.85
C VAL A 35 7.08 -17.91 -1.63
N ILE A 36 6.83 -16.61 -1.67
CA ILE A 36 6.13 -15.86 -0.62
C ILE A 36 4.81 -15.38 -1.21
N ILE A 37 3.69 -15.65 -0.54
CA ILE A 37 2.36 -15.20 -0.96
C ILE A 37 1.74 -14.43 0.19
N VAL A 38 1.39 -13.17 -0.07
CA VAL A 38 0.68 -12.30 0.87
C VAL A 38 -0.61 -11.85 0.19
N ARG A 39 -1.76 -12.17 0.80
CA ARG A 39 -3.08 -11.76 0.32
C ARG A 39 -3.79 -10.96 1.39
N TYR A 40 -4.43 -9.87 0.97
CA TYR A 40 -5.31 -9.06 1.80
C TYR A 40 -6.59 -8.76 1.03
N VAL A 41 -7.66 -9.47 1.37
CA VAL A 41 -8.93 -9.43 0.64
C VAL A 41 -8.71 -9.76 -0.84
N ASP A 42 -8.87 -8.79 -1.73
CA ASP A 42 -8.72 -8.86 -3.17
C ASP A 42 -7.33 -8.47 -3.69
N ASP A 43 -6.50 -7.86 -2.83
CA ASP A 43 -5.13 -7.45 -3.18
C ASP A 43 -4.13 -8.54 -2.79
N SER A 44 -3.18 -8.86 -3.66
CA SER A 44 -2.19 -9.91 -3.41
C SER A 44 -0.83 -9.58 -4.00
N VAL A 45 0.22 -9.88 -3.23
CA VAL A 45 1.62 -9.79 -3.66
C VAL A 45 2.25 -11.17 -3.54
N MET A 46 2.95 -11.57 -4.59
CA MET A 46 3.62 -12.87 -4.66
C MET A 46 5.08 -12.65 -5.04
N GLY A 47 5.99 -13.13 -4.20
CA GLY A 47 7.43 -13.08 -4.40
C GLY A 47 7.96 -14.46 -4.81
N PHE A 48 8.86 -14.47 -5.78
CA PHE A 48 9.52 -15.67 -6.29
C PHE A 48 11.02 -15.43 -6.34
N GLN A 49 11.81 -16.46 -5.99
CA GLN A 49 13.26 -16.41 -6.13
C GLN A 49 13.71 -16.32 -7.60
N TYR A 50 13.02 -17.01 -8.50
CA TYR A 50 13.38 -17.11 -9.91
C TYR A 50 12.34 -16.45 -10.82
N GLU A 51 12.80 -15.63 -11.76
CA GLU A 51 11.92 -14.92 -12.71
C GLU A 51 11.10 -15.88 -13.59
N GLY A 52 11.70 -17.01 -14.01
CA GLY A 52 11.01 -18.03 -14.79
C GLY A 52 9.84 -18.66 -14.04
N GLU A 53 9.95 -18.84 -12.72
CA GLU A 53 8.85 -19.34 -11.89
C GLU A 53 7.76 -18.29 -11.74
N ALA A 54 8.12 -17.02 -11.55
CA ALA A 54 7.15 -15.94 -11.48
C ALA A 54 6.32 -15.83 -12.76
N LYS A 55 6.96 -15.93 -13.93
CA LYS A 55 6.30 -15.92 -15.24
C LYS A 55 5.36 -17.12 -15.43
N ARG A 56 5.85 -18.33 -15.12
CA ARG A 56 5.02 -19.55 -15.18
C ARG A 56 3.83 -19.49 -14.23
N PHE A 57 4.04 -19.01 -13.02
CA PHE A 57 2.98 -18.83 -12.03
C PHE A 57 1.93 -17.84 -12.53
N LEU A 58 2.35 -16.68 -13.04
CA LEU A 58 1.44 -15.65 -13.54
C LEU A 58 0.54 -16.17 -14.67
N SER A 59 1.12 -16.89 -15.64
CA SER A 59 0.37 -17.53 -16.72
C SER A 59 -0.61 -18.59 -16.19
N ALA A 60 -0.15 -19.50 -15.33
CA ALA A 60 -1.01 -20.55 -14.75
C ALA A 60 -2.11 -19.97 -13.85
N MET A 61 -1.84 -18.87 -13.15
CA MET A 61 -2.82 -18.15 -12.33
C MET A 61 -3.89 -17.50 -13.21
N ALA A 62 -3.51 -16.91 -14.34
CA ALA A 62 -4.46 -16.35 -15.30
C ALA A 62 -5.44 -17.40 -15.82
N GLU A 63 -4.91 -18.56 -16.24
CA GLU A 63 -5.73 -19.69 -16.68
C GLU A 63 -6.61 -20.23 -15.57
N ARG A 64 -6.06 -20.37 -14.35
CA ARG A 64 -6.81 -20.82 -13.19
C ARG A 64 -7.99 -19.90 -12.91
N LEU A 65 -7.76 -18.60 -12.80
CA LEU A 65 -8.79 -17.61 -12.49
C LEU A 65 -9.85 -17.53 -13.59
N ALA A 66 -9.46 -17.66 -14.87
CA ALA A 66 -10.40 -17.70 -15.98
C ALA A 66 -11.42 -18.84 -15.87
N ARG A 67 -11.02 -20.02 -15.36
CA ARG A 67 -11.94 -21.14 -15.08
C ARG A 67 -12.98 -20.84 -14.00
N PHE A 68 -12.72 -19.84 -13.15
CA PHE A 68 -13.64 -19.34 -12.13
C PHE A 68 -14.38 -18.08 -12.58
N GLY A 69 -14.30 -17.72 -13.87
CA GLY A 69 -14.94 -16.51 -14.41
C GLY A 69 -14.24 -15.21 -13.99
N LEU A 70 -13.03 -15.27 -13.43
CA LEU A 70 -12.24 -14.11 -13.03
C LEU A 70 -11.20 -13.75 -14.09
N LYS A 71 -11.10 -12.46 -14.42
CA LYS A 71 -10.07 -11.94 -15.33
C LYS A 71 -9.04 -11.13 -14.54
N LEU A 72 -7.75 -11.47 -14.72
CA LEU A 72 -6.67 -10.62 -14.22
C LEU A 72 -6.65 -9.30 -14.97
N HIS A 73 -6.48 -8.21 -14.23
CA HIS A 73 -6.39 -6.88 -14.82
C HIS A 73 -4.94 -6.63 -15.25
N PRO A 74 -4.65 -6.56 -16.57
CA PRO A 74 -3.27 -6.50 -17.08
C PRO A 74 -2.52 -5.26 -16.58
N GLU A 75 -3.23 -4.14 -16.35
CA GLU A 75 -2.59 -2.92 -15.81
C GLU A 75 -2.28 -2.99 -14.31
N LYS A 76 -2.98 -3.86 -13.55
CA LYS A 76 -2.76 -3.98 -12.10
C LYS A 76 -1.69 -5.01 -11.79
N THR A 77 -1.63 -6.08 -12.57
CA THR A 77 -0.70 -7.19 -12.35
C THR A 77 0.59 -6.96 -13.11
N ARG A 78 1.64 -6.55 -12.39
CA ARG A 78 2.96 -6.28 -12.95
C ARG A 78 4.01 -7.17 -12.30
N LEU A 79 4.91 -7.71 -13.11
CA LEU A 79 6.10 -8.42 -12.63
C LEU A 79 7.23 -7.41 -12.50
N ILE A 80 7.83 -7.32 -11.31
CA ILE A 80 8.92 -6.39 -11.02
C ILE A 80 10.11 -7.14 -10.42
N ALA A 81 11.32 -6.69 -10.73
CA ALA A 81 12.52 -7.17 -10.05
C ALA A 81 12.60 -6.53 -8.65
N PHE A 82 12.49 -7.34 -7.61
CA PHE A 82 12.47 -6.88 -6.22
C PHE A 82 13.28 -7.84 -5.32
N GLY A 83 14.11 -7.30 -4.43
CA GLY A 83 14.95 -8.10 -3.53
C GLY A 83 16.35 -7.52 -3.35
N ARG A 84 17.15 -8.21 -2.53
CA ARG A 84 18.53 -7.82 -2.18
C ARG A 84 19.42 -7.55 -3.40
N PHE A 85 19.26 -8.35 -4.44
CA PHE A 85 20.09 -8.28 -5.65
C PHE A 85 19.50 -7.41 -6.76
N ALA A 86 18.27 -6.91 -6.60
CA ALA A 86 17.57 -6.19 -7.67
C ALA A 86 18.31 -4.92 -8.12
N ALA A 87 18.93 -4.19 -7.19
CA ALA A 87 19.70 -2.99 -7.51
C ALA A 87 20.99 -3.33 -8.29
N ALA A 88 21.73 -4.34 -7.85
CA ALA A 88 22.96 -4.79 -8.51
C ALA A 88 22.68 -5.33 -9.93
N GLN A 89 21.72 -6.24 -10.05
CA GLN A 89 21.33 -6.83 -11.34
C GLN A 89 20.84 -5.79 -12.35
N ARG A 90 20.11 -4.76 -11.90
CA ARG A 90 19.70 -3.65 -12.78
C ARG A 90 20.88 -2.78 -13.19
N LYS A 91 21.79 -2.47 -12.26
CA LYS A 91 23.01 -1.70 -12.56
C LYS A 91 23.89 -2.40 -13.59
N GLU A 92 24.09 -3.72 -13.46
CA GLU A 92 24.83 -4.55 -14.43
C GLU A 92 24.20 -4.49 -15.83
N ARG A 93 22.88 -4.39 -15.92
CA ARG A 93 22.13 -4.26 -17.18
C ARG A 93 22.02 -2.81 -17.68
N GLY A 94 22.70 -1.86 -17.05
CA GLY A 94 22.60 -0.43 -17.38
C GLY A 94 21.23 0.19 -17.10
N LEU A 95 20.39 -0.48 -16.30
CA LEU A 95 19.06 -0.01 -15.93
C LEU A 95 19.12 0.87 -14.68
N GLY A 96 18.18 1.81 -14.58
CA GLY A 96 18.03 2.67 -13.40
C GLY A 96 17.59 1.92 -12.13
N LYS A 97 17.26 2.69 -11.09
CA LYS A 97 16.85 2.16 -9.78
C LYS A 97 15.76 1.07 -9.87
N PRO A 98 15.75 0.08 -8.95
CA PRO A 98 14.68 -0.90 -8.87
C PRO A 98 13.31 -0.25 -8.81
N GLU A 99 12.35 -0.94 -9.42
CA GLU A 99 10.96 -0.54 -9.39
C GLU A 99 10.38 -0.69 -7.98
N THR A 100 9.31 0.05 -7.73
CA THR A 100 8.57 0.06 -6.47
C THR A 100 7.14 -0.36 -6.72
N PHE A 101 6.47 -0.92 -5.71
CA PHE A 101 5.05 -1.27 -5.81
C PHE A 101 4.27 -0.78 -4.59
N ASP A 102 3.00 -0.49 -4.82
CA ASP A 102 2.07 -0.08 -3.75
C ASP A 102 1.30 -1.31 -3.24
N PHE A 103 1.29 -1.53 -1.93
CA PHE A 103 0.52 -2.58 -1.27
C PHE A 103 0.11 -2.11 0.13
N LEU A 104 -1.14 -2.37 0.53
CA LEU A 104 -1.70 -1.97 1.85
C LEU A 104 -1.53 -0.47 2.21
N GLY A 105 -1.46 0.41 1.22
CA GLY A 105 -1.25 1.84 1.43
C GLY A 105 0.20 2.26 1.64
N PHE A 106 1.16 1.35 1.44
CA PHE A 106 2.59 1.62 1.42
C PHE A 106 3.19 1.36 0.05
N THR A 107 4.04 2.27 -0.40
CA THR A 107 5.01 2.04 -1.47
C THR A 107 6.18 1.27 -0.86
N HIS A 108 6.43 0.07 -1.38
CA HIS A 108 7.53 -0.80 -1.00
C HIS A 108 8.70 -0.56 -1.95
N CYS A 109 9.87 -0.28 -1.39
CA CYS A 109 11.09 -0.04 -2.14
C CYS A 109 12.26 -0.85 -1.57
N CYS A 110 13.13 -1.30 -2.48
CA CYS A 110 14.41 -1.88 -2.10
C CYS A 110 15.30 -0.75 -1.55
N SER A 111 15.77 -0.91 -0.32
CA SER A 111 16.62 0.05 0.36
C SER A 111 17.77 -0.67 1.08
N GLN A 112 18.68 0.11 1.63
CA GLN A 112 19.68 -0.34 2.57
C GLN A 112 19.55 0.46 3.86
N ASN A 113 19.75 -0.20 4.99
CA ASN A 113 19.82 0.49 6.27
C ASN A 113 21.15 1.26 6.39
N ARG A 114 21.34 1.99 7.50
CA ARG A 114 22.56 2.77 7.76
C ARG A 114 23.85 1.93 7.80
N GLN A 115 23.73 0.63 8.04
CA GLN A 115 24.85 -0.32 8.07
C GLN A 115 25.07 -1.00 6.70
N GLY A 116 24.30 -0.64 5.66
CA GLY A 116 24.40 -1.21 4.31
C GLY A 116 23.63 -2.53 4.12
N TRP A 117 22.97 -3.05 5.15
CA TRP A 117 22.15 -4.27 5.02
C TRP A 117 20.89 -3.99 4.23
N TYR A 118 20.49 -4.95 3.40
CA TYR A 118 19.26 -4.86 2.64
C TYR A 118 18.04 -4.78 3.55
N GLU A 119 17.14 -3.85 3.24
CA GLU A 119 15.85 -3.73 3.89
C GLU A 119 14.75 -3.37 2.88
N ILE A 120 13.52 -3.74 3.22
CA ILE A 120 12.34 -3.29 2.51
C ILE A 120 11.84 -2.03 3.20
N GLN A 121 12.12 -0.87 2.61
CA GLN A 121 11.58 0.39 3.11
C GLN A 121 10.12 0.52 2.68
N ARG A 122 9.26 0.93 3.62
CA ARG A 122 7.82 1.09 3.42
C ARG A 122 7.46 2.55 3.64
N LEU A 123 6.93 3.19 2.61
CA LEU A 123 6.62 4.61 2.65
C LEU A 123 5.14 4.83 2.34
N THR A 124 4.43 5.72 3.05
CA THR A 124 3.01 5.94 2.77
C THR A 124 2.78 6.36 1.32
N VAL A 125 1.84 5.72 0.63
CA VAL A 125 1.51 6.04 -0.76
C VAL A 125 1.16 7.52 -0.90
N LYS A 126 1.91 8.24 -1.75
CA LYS A 126 1.78 9.70 -1.91
C LYS A 126 0.35 10.13 -2.23
N LYS A 127 -0.35 9.37 -3.08
CA LYS A 127 -1.75 9.62 -3.44
C LYS A 127 -2.67 9.57 -2.21
N ARG A 128 -2.53 8.53 -1.37
CA ARG A 128 -3.34 8.36 -0.16
C ARG A 128 -3.06 9.45 0.88
N MET A 129 -1.80 9.83 1.05
CA MET A 129 -1.41 10.94 1.93
C MET A 129 -2.05 12.26 1.46
N ARG A 130 -1.97 12.59 0.17
CA ARG A 130 -2.60 13.79 -0.40
C ARG A 130 -4.12 13.79 -0.24
N GLN A 131 -4.77 12.66 -0.48
CA GLN A 131 -6.23 12.52 -0.30
C GLN A 131 -6.63 12.75 1.16
N THR A 132 -5.89 12.18 2.11
CA THR A 132 -6.15 12.36 3.55
C THR A 132 -5.96 13.82 3.95
N LEU A 133 -4.86 14.45 3.52
CA LEU A 133 -4.59 15.85 3.81
C LEU A 133 -5.68 16.77 3.23
N ARG A 134 -6.14 16.49 2.00
CA ARG A 134 -7.25 17.21 1.38
C ARG A 134 -8.53 17.10 2.20
N ALA A 135 -8.91 15.89 2.62
CA ALA A 135 -10.11 15.68 3.45
C ALA A 135 -10.01 16.40 4.82
N ILE A 136 -8.82 16.44 5.41
CA ILE A 136 -8.56 17.20 6.64
C ILE A 136 -8.74 18.70 6.38
N ARG A 137 -8.12 19.26 5.33
CA ARG A 137 -8.25 20.68 4.95
C ARG A 137 -9.71 21.08 4.72
N GLU A 138 -10.45 20.29 3.94
CA GLU A 138 -11.88 20.52 3.67
C GLU A 138 -12.71 20.48 4.96
N THR A 139 -12.41 19.56 5.87
CA THR A 139 -13.13 19.46 7.14
C THR A 139 -12.78 20.60 8.10
N LEU A 140 -11.51 21.01 8.18
CA LEU A 140 -11.09 22.18 8.95
C LEU A 140 -11.77 23.46 8.45
N MET A 141 -11.89 23.63 7.13
CA MET A 141 -12.58 24.79 6.56
C MET A 141 -14.08 24.78 6.86
N ARG A 142 -14.76 23.63 6.81
CA ARG A 142 -16.18 23.50 7.19
C ARG A 142 -16.40 23.77 8.67
N ARG A 143 -15.49 23.31 9.53
CA ARG A 143 -15.57 23.44 10.99
C ARG A 143 -14.89 24.69 11.55
N ARG A 144 -14.52 25.66 10.70
CA ARG A 144 -13.70 26.82 11.09
C ARG A 144 -14.33 27.72 12.17
N HIS A 145 -15.66 27.68 12.31
CA HIS A 145 -16.40 28.45 13.30
C HIS A 145 -16.64 27.69 14.61
N GLU A 146 -16.32 26.40 14.67
CA GLU A 146 -16.41 25.63 15.91
C GLU A 146 -15.41 26.12 16.97
N PRO A 147 -15.69 25.90 18.27
CA PRO A 147 -14.73 26.19 19.33
C PRO A 147 -13.39 25.49 19.07
N ILE A 148 -12.29 26.19 19.31
CA ILE A 148 -10.92 25.70 19.05
C ILE A 148 -10.66 24.34 19.71
N ARG A 149 -11.19 24.13 20.93
CA ARG A 149 -11.05 22.88 21.68
C ARG A 149 -11.72 21.69 20.97
N VAL A 150 -12.87 21.90 20.32
CA VAL A 150 -13.61 20.85 19.60
C VAL A 150 -12.85 20.47 18.33
N SER A 151 -12.50 21.46 17.50
CA SER A 151 -11.69 21.26 16.29
C SER A 151 -10.34 20.63 16.60
N GLY A 152 -9.66 21.04 17.68
CA GLY A 152 -8.40 20.48 18.13
C GLY A 152 -8.53 19.01 18.58
N ARG A 153 -9.58 18.66 19.34
CA ARG A 153 -9.83 17.27 19.76
C ARG A 153 -10.10 16.34 18.56
N TRP A 154 -10.90 16.80 17.60
CA TRP A 154 -11.15 16.09 16.36
C TRP A 154 -9.84 15.89 15.57
N LEU A 155 -9.06 16.95 15.38
CA LEU A 155 -7.80 16.90 14.64
C LEU A 155 -6.80 15.95 15.28
N GLY A 156 -6.69 15.98 16.62
CA GLY A 156 -5.85 15.04 17.37
C GLY A 156 -6.27 13.59 17.18
N THR A 157 -7.57 13.32 17.09
CA THR A 157 -8.10 11.96 16.83
C THR A 157 -7.76 11.50 15.41
N ALA A 158 -7.94 12.38 14.41
CA ALA A 158 -7.58 12.09 13.02
C ALA A 158 -6.07 11.82 12.88
N LEU A 159 -5.22 12.63 13.50
CA LEU A 159 -3.77 12.45 13.48
C LEU A 159 -3.34 11.16 14.17
N ARG A 160 -3.88 10.86 15.36
CA ARG A 160 -3.58 9.59 16.06
C ARG A 160 -3.94 8.38 15.21
N GLY A 161 -5.12 8.36 14.60
CA GLY A 161 -5.53 7.25 13.74
C GLY A 161 -4.63 7.10 12.52
N TYR A 162 -4.24 8.20 11.88
CA TYR A 162 -3.33 8.17 10.74
C TYR A 162 -1.93 7.67 11.14
N LEU A 163 -1.38 8.18 12.23
CA LEU A 163 -0.06 7.76 12.73
C LEU A 163 -0.07 6.31 13.19
N ALA A 164 -1.11 5.84 13.87
CA ALA A 164 -1.22 4.45 14.32
C ALA A 164 -1.11 3.44 13.17
N TYR A 165 -1.61 3.79 11.98
CA TYR A 165 -1.49 2.93 10.80
C TYR A 165 -0.17 3.11 10.05
N PHE A 166 0.32 4.34 9.89
CA PHE A 166 1.45 4.64 9.00
C PHE A 166 2.81 4.80 9.69
N ALA A 167 2.89 4.81 11.02
CA ALA A 167 4.13 4.89 11.80
C ALA A 167 4.90 3.56 11.77
N VAL A 168 5.50 3.28 10.61
CA VAL A 168 6.41 2.15 10.38
C VAL A 168 7.85 2.65 10.21
N PRO A 169 8.87 1.83 10.52
CA PRO A 169 10.27 2.19 10.33
C PRO A 169 10.57 2.70 8.91
N GLY A 170 11.37 3.75 8.81
CA GLY A 170 11.75 4.36 7.53
C GLY A 170 10.72 5.31 6.91
N ASN A 171 9.54 5.51 7.53
CA ASN A 171 8.48 6.41 7.02
C ASN A 171 8.37 7.75 7.78
N MET A 172 9.19 7.96 8.82
CA MET A 172 9.05 9.11 9.73
C MET A 172 9.15 10.46 9.03
N ASP A 173 10.00 10.61 8.02
CA ASP A 173 10.13 11.88 7.28
C ASP A 173 8.83 12.26 6.56
N ARG A 174 8.13 11.29 5.96
CA ARG A 174 6.82 11.52 5.34
C ARG A 174 5.76 11.88 6.39
N LEU A 175 5.81 11.25 7.56
CA LEU A 175 4.88 11.53 8.65
C LEU A 175 5.09 12.90 9.27
N ASN A 176 6.35 13.32 9.43
CA ASN A 176 6.71 14.66 9.89
C ASN A 176 6.25 15.71 8.87
N GLY A 177 6.48 15.47 7.58
CA GLY A 177 5.95 16.33 6.52
C GLY A 177 4.42 16.43 6.55
N PHE A 178 3.72 15.29 6.70
CA PHE A 178 2.26 15.27 6.82
C PHE A 178 1.77 16.05 8.05
N ARG A 179 2.39 15.86 9.23
CA ARG A 179 2.06 16.59 10.45
C ARG A 179 2.24 18.10 10.26
N THR A 180 3.35 18.53 9.67
CA THR A 180 3.62 19.94 9.37
C THR A 180 2.55 20.53 8.46
N GLU A 181 2.16 19.82 7.40
CA GLU A 181 1.09 20.26 6.50
C GLU A 181 -0.28 20.36 7.18
N VAL A 182 -0.57 19.46 8.12
CA VAL A 182 -1.80 19.52 8.92
C VAL A 182 -1.78 20.72 9.87
N ILE A 183 -0.65 21.02 10.52
CA ILE A 183 -0.49 22.21 11.36
C ILE A 183 -0.71 23.48 10.53
N ARG A 184 -0.10 23.57 9.34
CA ARG A 184 -0.29 24.69 8.41
C ARG A 184 -1.76 24.85 8.01
N ALA A 185 -2.44 23.75 7.70
CA ALA A 185 -3.86 23.76 7.36
C ALA A 185 -4.73 24.28 8.52
N TRP A 186 -4.43 23.88 9.75
CA TRP A 186 -5.18 24.35 10.91
C TRP A 186 -4.96 25.83 11.19
N LEU A 187 -3.71 26.30 11.14
CA LEU A 187 -3.37 27.73 11.25
C LEU A 187 -4.07 28.56 10.19
N HIS A 188 -4.13 28.07 8.95
CA HIS A 188 -4.85 28.73 7.86
C HIS A 188 -6.34 28.88 8.17
N ALA A 189 -7.01 27.82 8.63
CA ALA A 189 -8.42 27.86 9.00
C ALA A 189 -8.70 28.84 10.15
N LEU A 190 -7.83 28.87 11.16
CA LEU A 190 -7.93 29.80 12.30
C LEU A 190 -7.76 31.26 11.87
N ARG A 191 -6.77 31.57 11.04
CA ARG A 191 -6.57 32.94 10.52
C ARG A 191 -7.77 33.42 9.70
N ARG A 192 -8.37 32.55 8.89
CA ARG A 192 -9.57 32.86 8.12
C ARG A 192 -10.81 33.08 8.99
N ARG A 193 -10.86 32.56 10.22
CA ARG A 193 -11.93 32.90 11.19
C ARG A 193 -11.84 34.37 11.62
N SER A 194 -10.63 34.91 11.80
CA SER A 194 -10.38 36.25 12.34
C SER A 194 -10.56 37.40 11.34
N GLN A 195 -10.63 37.12 10.03
CA GLN A 195 -10.82 38.15 8.98
C GLN A 195 -12.28 38.64 8.84
N ARG A 196 -13.04 38.61 9.94
CA ARG A 196 -14.36 39.24 10.10
C ARG A 196 -14.31 40.02 11.41
N ALA A 197 -13.58 41.12 11.40
CA ALA A 197 -13.62 42.22 12.35
C ALA A 197 -13.28 43.48 11.55
#